data_AF-A0A833XED7-F1
#
_entry.id   AF-A0A833XED7-F1
#
_cell.length_a   1.000
_cell.length_b   1.000
_cell.length_c   1.000
_cell.angle_alpha   90.00
_cell.angle_beta   90.00
_cell.angle_gamma   90.00
#
_symmetry.space_group_name_H-M   'P 1'
#
loop_
_entity.id
_entity.type
_entity.pdbx_description
1 polymer ?
#
loop_
_entity_poly.entity_id
_entity_poly.type
_entity_poly.pdbx_seq_one_letter_code
_entity_poly.pdbx_strand_id
1 'polypeptide(L)'
;MGAPEKSQANANSMQRVKVYRLSDDGKWDDQGTGHVTVDFLEQSEELGLFVIDEEDHETLLLHRISSDDIYRKQEDTIISWRDPEYSTELALSFQETTGCSYIWDHICTVQRNLHFNPLNSKYFQYSEF
;
A
#
# COMPACT_ATOMS: atom_id res chain seq x y z
N MET A 1 27.41 28.44 8.05
CA MET A 1 26.20 28.05 8.80
C MET A 1 25.51 26.97 7.98
N GLY A 2 25.58 25.73 8.44
CA GLY A 2 25.09 24.55 7.71
C GLY A 2 23.56 24.48 7.67
N ALA A 3 23.05 23.86 6.62
CA ALA A 3 21.65 23.74 6.28
C ALA A 3 20.82 23.00 7.36
N PRO A 4 19.50 23.22 7.44
CA PRO A 4 18.62 22.33 8.18
C PRO A 4 18.49 21.00 7.41
N GLU A 5 19.28 20.00 7.80
CA GLU A 5 19.01 18.59 7.50
C GLU A 5 17.76 18.16 8.26
N LYS A 6 16.59 18.39 7.65
CA LYS A 6 15.33 17.76 8.06
C LYS A 6 14.76 16.99 6.87
N SER A 7 15.25 15.77 6.71
CA SER A 7 14.51 14.61 6.18
C SER A 7 15.30 13.35 6.52
N GLN A 8 15.64 13.19 7.80
CA GLN A 8 16.09 11.90 8.30
C GLN A 8 14.84 11.13 8.75
N ALA A 9 14.16 10.52 7.77
CA ALA A 9 13.23 9.43 7.99
C ALA A 9 13.29 8.51 6.75
N ASN A 10 13.95 7.36 6.94
CA ASN A 10 13.79 6.14 6.15
C ASN A 10 14.51 6.00 4.79
N ALA A 11 15.77 6.46 4.68
CA ALA A 11 16.70 6.01 3.63
C ALA A 11 17.19 4.54 3.81
N ASN A 12 16.44 3.68 4.54
CA ASN A 12 16.73 2.26 4.78
C ASN A 12 15.46 1.38 4.85
N SER A 13 14.28 1.91 4.46
CA SER A 13 12.98 1.22 4.68
C SER A 13 12.23 0.87 3.40
N MET A 14 12.88 0.98 2.24
CA MET A 14 12.36 0.50 0.97
C MET A 14 12.34 -1.03 1.00
N GLN A 15 11.17 -1.63 1.22
CA GLN A 15 11.07 -3.09 1.36
C GLN A 15 11.03 -3.72 -0.03
N ARG A 16 12.01 -4.57 -0.35
CA ARG A 16 12.05 -5.24 -1.64
C ARG A 16 10.94 -6.28 -1.74
N VAL A 17 10.12 -6.16 -2.77
CA VAL A 17 8.95 -7.00 -3.04
C VAL A 17 8.90 -7.42 -4.49
N LYS A 18 8.27 -8.57 -4.73
CA LYS A 18 7.78 -8.97 -6.04
C LYS A 18 6.28 -8.76 -6.12
N VAL A 19 5.84 -8.17 -7.22
CA VAL A 19 4.42 -7.95 -7.49
C VAL A 19 3.90 -9.11 -8.33
N TYR A 20 2.81 -9.73 -7.89
CA TYR A 20 2.14 -10.79 -8.61
C TYR A 20 0.71 -10.42 -8.93
N ARG A 21 0.24 -10.81 -10.12
CA ARG A 21 -1.15 -10.66 -10.55
C ARG A 21 -1.72 -12.02 -10.93
N LEU A 22 -2.90 -12.35 -10.41
CA LEU A 22 -3.61 -13.56 -10.80
C LEU A 22 -4.25 -13.38 -12.17
N SER A 23 -3.81 -14.16 -13.14
CA SER A 23 -4.37 -14.21 -14.49
C SER A 23 -5.68 -15.02 -14.51
N ASP A 24 -6.51 -14.85 -15.55
CA ASP A 24 -7.77 -15.59 -15.73
C ASP A 24 -7.60 -17.13 -15.78
N ASP A 25 -6.41 -17.62 -16.13
CA ASP A 25 -6.05 -19.06 -16.11
C ASP A 25 -5.78 -19.60 -14.69
N GLY A 26 -5.91 -18.75 -13.66
CA GLY A 26 -5.65 -19.11 -12.26
C GLY A 26 -4.17 -19.20 -11.90
N LYS A 27 -3.29 -18.58 -12.69
CA LYS A 27 -1.84 -18.54 -12.47
C LYS A 27 -1.39 -17.16 -12.04
N TRP A 28 -0.41 -17.12 -11.13
CA TRP A 28 0.25 -15.89 -10.72
C TRP A 28 1.32 -15.50 -11.74
N ASP A 29 1.14 -14.32 -12.31
CA ASP A 29 2.07 -13.69 -13.24
C ASP A 29 3.00 -12.74 -12.48
N ASP A 30 4.31 -12.84 -12.71
CA ASP A 30 5.33 -11.97 -12.10
C ASP A 30 5.34 -10.64 -12.85
N GLN A 31 4.91 -9.58 -12.17
CA GLN A 31 4.80 -8.24 -12.76
C GLN A 31 6.11 -7.44 -12.65
N GLY A 32 7.06 -7.92 -11.83
CA GLY A 32 8.34 -7.25 -11.59
C GLY A 32 8.78 -7.29 -10.14
N THR A 33 10.01 -6.85 -9.91
CA THR A 33 10.62 -6.71 -8.58
C THR A 33 10.90 -5.25 -8.31
N GLY A 34 10.46 -4.76 -7.16
CA GLY A 34 10.63 -3.35 -6.80
C GLY A 34 10.66 -3.14 -5.31
N HIS A 35 10.57 -1.88 -4.92
CA HIS A 35 10.58 -1.44 -3.54
C HIS A 35 9.21 -0.88 -3.17
N VAL A 36 8.56 -1.47 -2.17
CA VAL A 36 7.29 -0.97 -1.66
C VAL A 36 7.49 0.12 -0.62
N THR A 37 6.68 1.16 -0.74
CA THR A 37 6.51 2.24 0.24
C THR A 37 5.01 2.46 0.51
N VAL A 38 4.72 3.00 1.69
CA VAL A 38 3.38 3.46 2.06
C VAL A 38 3.44 4.96 2.18
N ASP A 39 2.68 5.68 1.36
CA ASP A 39 2.68 7.14 1.36
C ASP A 39 1.27 7.70 1.12
N PHE A 40 1.08 9.00 1.31
CA PHE A 40 -0.21 9.64 1.06
C PHE A 40 -0.44 9.82 -0.43
N LEU A 41 -1.63 9.49 -0.90
CA LEU A 41 -2.08 9.79 -2.25
C LEU A 41 -2.19 11.32 -2.38
N GLU A 42 -1.58 11.89 -3.43
CA GLU A 42 -1.56 13.35 -3.62
C GLU A 42 -2.97 13.94 -3.49
N GLN A 43 -3.09 14.98 -2.64
CA GLN A 43 -4.33 15.73 -2.36
C GLN A 43 -5.42 14.97 -1.58
N SER A 44 -5.11 13.81 -1.01
CA SER A 44 -6.05 13.03 -0.18
C SER A 44 -5.44 12.69 1.19
N GLU A 45 -6.27 12.57 2.24
CA GLU A 45 -5.84 12.04 3.55
C GLU A 45 -5.74 10.50 3.54
N GLU A 46 -5.49 9.93 2.35
CA GLU A 46 -5.58 8.51 2.07
C GLU A 46 -4.21 7.93 1.81
N LEU A 47 -3.95 6.76 2.40
CA LEU A 47 -2.67 6.07 2.25
C LEU A 47 -2.74 5.06 1.10
N GLY A 48 -1.68 5.02 0.30
CA GLY A 48 -1.49 4.10 -0.82
C GLY A 48 -0.22 3.28 -0.65
N LEU A 49 -0.22 2.09 -1.25
CA LEU A 49 0.96 1.27 -1.48
C LEU A 49 1.53 1.66 -2.84
N PHE A 50 2.81 2.02 -2.86
CA PHE A 50 3.55 2.33 -4.08
C PHE A 50 4.69 1.34 -4.20
N VAL A 51 4.79 0.67 -5.35
CA VAL A 51 5.93 -0.19 -5.66
C VAL A 51 6.67 0.42 -6.83
N ILE A 52 7.93 0.76 -6.59
CA ILE A 52 8.82 1.36 -7.59
C ILE A 52 9.82 0.32 -8.06
N ASP A 53 9.96 0.18 -9.36
CA ASP A 53 10.92 -0.73 -9.99
C ASP A 53 12.37 -0.44 -9.54
N GLU A 54 13.18 -1.48 -9.36
CA GLU A 54 14.56 -1.32 -8.93
C GLU A 54 15.53 -0.92 -10.05
N GLU A 55 15.16 -1.12 -11.32
CA GLU A 55 16.01 -0.88 -12.48
C GLU A 55 15.71 0.48 -13.16
N ASP A 56 14.44 0.73 -13.51
CA ASP A 56 14.02 1.93 -14.26
C ASP A 56 13.33 3.00 -13.37
N HIS A 57 13.09 2.70 -12.10
CA HIS A 57 12.38 3.57 -11.16
C HIS A 57 10.95 3.95 -11.59
N GLU A 58 10.34 3.18 -12.49
CA GLU A 58 8.93 3.32 -12.85
C GLU A 58 8.01 2.76 -11.76
N THR A 59 6.77 3.22 -11.73
CA THR A 59 5.76 2.68 -10.81
C THR A 59 5.24 1.34 -11.32
N LEU A 60 5.62 0.25 -10.66
CA LEU A 60 5.12 -1.10 -10.95
C LEU A 60 3.68 -1.30 -10.44
N LEU A 61 3.38 -0.73 -9.28
CA LEU A 61 2.07 -0.86 -8.65
C LEU A 61 1.75 0.40 -7.85
N LEU A 62 0.53 0.90 -8.04
CA LEU A 62 -0.09 1.90 -7.20
C LEU A 62 -1.42 1.33 -6.74
N HIS A 63 -1.56 1.09 -5.43
CA HIS A 63 -2.77 0.54 -4.85
C HIS A 63 -3.24 1.38 -3.67
N ARG A 64 -4.45 1.93 -3.74
CA ARG A 64 -5.05 2.66 -2.62
C ARG A 64 -5.42 1.68 -1.51
N ILE A 65 -5.02 1.97 -0.27
CA ILE A 65 -5.38 1.12 0.85
C ILE A 65 -6.89 1.26 1.12
N SER A 66 -7.64 0.17 0.93
CA SER A 66 -9.07 0.14 1.21
C SER A 66 -9.32 -0.05 2.71
N SER A 67 -10.42 0.52 3.20
CA SER A 67 -10.92 0.19 4.53
C SER A 67 -11.39 -1.26 4.59
N ASP A 68 -11.94 -1.83 3.52
CA ASP A 68 -12.48 -3.18 3.54
C ASP A 68 -11.44 -4.25 3.94
N ASP A 69 -11.91 -5.32 4.57
CA ASP A 69 -11.11 -6.47 4.99
C ASP A 69 -10.76 -7.39 3.80
N ILE A 70 -10.09 -6.82 2.78
CA ILE A 70 -9.68 -7.52 1.55
C ILE A 70 -8.25 -8.06 1.61
N TYR A 71 -7.45 -7.58 2.57
CA TYR A 71 -6.04 -7.93 2.68
C TYR A 71 -5.86 -9.22 3.48
N ARG A 72 -4.96 -10.09 3.02
CA ARG A 72 -4.58 -11.33 3.68
C ARG A 72 -3.06 -11.46 3.74
N LYS A 73 -2.55 -11.73 4.94
CA LYS A 73 -1.14 -12.09 5.13
C LYS A 73 -0.99 -13.61 5.02
N GLN A 74 -0.09 -14.07 4.16
CA GLN A 74 0.25 -15.48 3.95
C GLN A 74 1.75 -15.69 4.21
N GLU A 75 2.12 -16.83 4.81
CA GLU A 75 3.53 -17.24 5.06
C GLU A 75 4.42 -16.20 5.77
N ASP A 76 3.82 -15.23 6.45
CA ASP A 76 4.46 -14.07 7.07
C ASP A 76 5.29 -13.16 6.15
N THR A 77 5.39 -13.48 4.86
CA THR A 77 6.15 -12.76 3.84
C THR A 77 5.31 -12.35 2.63
N ILE A 78 4.04 -12.74 2.57
CA ILE A 78 3.17 -12.43 1.44
C ILE A 78 1.96 -11.64 1.93
N ILE A 79 1.59 -10.59 1.21
CA ILE A 79 0.35 -9.85 1.41
C ILE A 79 -0.43 -9.91 0.10
N SER A 80 -1.61 -10.51 0.11
CA SER A 80 -2.49 -10.64 -1.06
C SER A 80 -3.82 -9.94 -0.83
N TRP A 81 -4.39 -9.34 -1.87
CA TRP A 81 -5.71 -8.72 -1.85
C TRP A 81 -6.37 -8.80 -3.22
N ARG A 82 -7.68 -8.57 -3.26
CA ARG A 82 -8.41 -8.39 -4.51
C ARG A 82 -8.51 -6.92 -4.84
N ASP A 83 -8.02 -6.54 -6.00
CA ASP A 83 -8.11 -5.18 -6.49
C ASP A 83 -9.59 -4.84 -6.80
N PRO A 84 -10.17 -3.79 -6.20
CA PRO A 84 -11.57 -3.43 -6.41
C PRO A 84 -11.83 -2.79 -7.78
N GLU A 85 -10.83 -2.16 -8.40
CA GLU A 85 -10.95 -1.48 -9.70
C GLU A 85 -10.88 -2.49 -10.85
N TYR A 86 -9.94 -3.42 -10.79
CA TYR A 86 -9.68 -4.42 -11.84
C TYR A 86 -10.29 -5.78 -11.53
N SER A 87 -10.85 -5.99 -10.33
CA SER A 87 -11.41 -7.27 -9.86
C SER A 87 -10.44 -8.47 -9.92
N THR A 88 -9.14 -8.22 -10.08
CA THR A 88 -8.06 -9.21 -10.13
C THR A 88 -7.45 -9.42 -8.75
N GLU A 89 -6.84 -10.58 -8.50
CA GLU A 89 -6.08 -10.79 -7.28
C GLU A 89 -4.63 -10.33 -7.47
N LEU A 90 -4.14 -9.55 -6.50
CA LEU A 90 -2.78 -9.07 -6.44
C LEU A 90 -2.10 -9.66 -5.21
N ALA A 91 -0.80 -9.89 -5.31
CA ALA A 91 0.02 -10.29 -4.18
C ALA A 91 1.38 -9.59 -4.20
N LEU A 92 1.82 -9.15 -3.03
CA LEU A 92 3.17 -8.68 -2.76
C LEU A 92 3.90 -9.77 -1.99
N SER A 93 4.97 -10.30 -2.59
CA SER A 93 5.88 -11.21 -1.91
C SER A 93 7.12 -10.44 -1.47
N PHE A 94 7.33 -10.38 -0.17
CA PHE A 94 8.43 -9.66 0.45
C PHE A 94 9.65 -10.54 0.56
N GLN A 95 10.82 -9.96 0.29
CA GLN A 95 12.09 -10.64 0.53
C GLN A 95 12.33 -10.87 2.03
N GLU A 96 11.86 -9.96 2.88
CA GLU A 96 12.07 -10.02 4.34
C GLU A 96 10.74 -10.01 5.12
N THR A 97 10.64 -10.89 6.11
CA THR A 97 9.48 -10.98 7.03
C THR A 97 9.25 -9.70 7.82
N THR A 98 10.34 -9.00 8.19
CA THR A 98 10.29 -7.71 8.89
C THR A 98 9.61 -6.65 8.02
N GLY A 99 9.92 -6.63 6.72
CA GLY A 99 9.30 -5.74 5.74
C GLY A 99 7.82 -6.02 5.53
N CYS A 100 7.46 -7.29 5.38
CA CYS A 100 6.06 -7.71 5.29
C CYS A 100 5.27 -7.28 6.53
N SER A 101 5.81 -7.54 7.72
CA SER A 101 5.13 -7.20 8.97
C SER A 101 4.96 -5.70 9.16
N TYR A 102 5.94 -4.89 8.72
CA TYR A 102 5.85 -3.43 8.72
C TYR A 102 4.72 -2.92 7.81
N ILE A 103 4.68 -3.37 6.55
CA ILE A 103 3.62 -2.96 5.62
C ILE A 103 2.25 -3.46 6.06
N TRP A 104 2.17 -4.70 6.56
CA TRP A 104 0.94 -5.28 7.08
C TRP A 104 0.37 -4.48 8.26
N ASP A 105 1.21 -4.09 9.23
CA ASP A 105 0.77 -3.29 10.37
C ASP A 105 0.28 -1.90 9.94
N HIS A 106 0.94 -1.29 8.96
CA HIS A 106 0.47 -0.06 8.33
C HIS A 106 -0.91 -0.22 7.69
N ILE A 107 -1.12 -1.26 6.86
CA ILE A 107 -2.44 -1.54 6.26
C ILE A 107 -3.51 -1.72 7.35
N CYS A 108 -3.23 -2.54 8.37
CA CYS A 108 -4.18 -2.77 9.46
C CYS A 108 -4.49 -1.48 10.25
N THR A 109 -3.48 -0.63 10.44
CA THR A 109 -3.63 0.67 11.08
C THR A 109 -4.50 1.60 10.25
N VAL A 110 -4.30 1.66 8.93
CA VAL A 110 -5.14 2.44 8.01
C VAL A 110 -6.58 1.96 8.05
N GLN A 111 -6.79 0.65 7.93
CA GLN A 111 -8.12 0.05 8.06
C GLN A 111 -8.76 0.45 9.39
N ARG A 112 -8.08 0.31 10.53
CA ARG A 112 -8.63 0.72 11.83
C ARG A 112 -8.97 2.21 11.89
N ASN A 113 -8.12 3.09 11.38
CA ASN A 113 -8.40 4.53 11.39
C ASN A 113 -9.62 4.89 10.53
N LEU A 114 -9.78 4.27 9.36
CA LEU A 114 -10.94 4.47 8.50
C LEU A 114 -12.23 3.90 9.11
N HIS A 115 -12.17 2.70 9.70
CA HIS A 115 -13.32 2.09 10.38
C HIS A 115 -13.73 2.85 11.66
N PHE A 116 -12.76 3.42 12.39
CA PHE A 116 -13.00 4.15 13.63
C PHE A 116 -13.43 5.61 13.39
N ASN A 117 -13.50 6.05 12.13
CA ASN A 117 -13.98 7.38 11.77
C ASN A 117 -15.37 7.34 11.09
N PRO A 118 -16.46 6.87 11.75
CA PRO A 118 -17.80 6.96 11.19
C PRO A 118 -18.38 8.40 11.21
N LEU A 119 -17.61 9.41 11.62
CA LEU A 119 -18.12 10.75 11.95
C LEU A 119 -17.73 11.89 11.00
N ASN A 120 -16.98 11.67 9.92
CA ASN A 120 -16.74 12.76 8.94
C ASN A 120 -17.68 12.77 7.73
N SER A 121 -18.52 11.75 7.55
CA SER A 121 -19.50 11.68 6.44
C SER A 121 -20.84 12.40 6.75
N LYS A 122 -20.85 13.39 7.65
CA LYS A 122 -22.03 14.25 7.89
C LYS A 122 -21.78 15.75 7.87
N TYR A 123 -20.55 16.22 7.63
CA TYR A 123 -20.26 17.67 7.71
C TYR A 123 -20.45 18.46 6.41
N PHE A 124 -20.82 17.82 5.29
CA PHE A 124 -21.04 18.51 4.02
C PHE A 124 -22.51 18.72 3.62
N GLN A 125 -23.47 18.52 4.53
CA GLN A 125 -24.90 18.75 4.21
C GLN A 125 -25.60 19.86 5.01
N TYR A 126 -24.87 20.75 5.68
CA TYR A 126 -25.49 21.93 6.30
C TYR A 126 -24.63 23.18 6.14
N SER A 127 -24.70 23.78 4.97
CA SER A 127 -24.45 25.22 4.80
C SER A 127 -25.26 25.78 3.62
N GLU A 128 -26.59 25.59 3.71
CA GLU A 128 -27.53 26.56 3.14
C GLU A 128 -28.09 27.38 4.32
N PHE A 129 -27.52 28.56 4.52
CA PHE A 129 -28.20 29.77 4.99
C PHE A 129 -27.47 30.99 4.43
#